data_AF-A0A1H8Y4V5-F1
#
_entry.id   AF-A0A1H8Y4V5-F1
#
_cell.length_a   1.000
_cell.length_b   1.000
_cell.length_c   1.000
_cell.angle_alpha   90.00
_cell.angle_beta   90.00
_cell.angle_gamma   90.00
#
_symmetry.space_group_name_H-M   'P 1'
#
loop_
_entity.id
_entity.type
_entity.pdbx_description
1 polymer ?
#
loop_
_entity_poly.entity_id
_entity_poly.type
_entity_poly.pdbx_seq_one_letter_code
_entity_poly.pdbx_strand_id
1 'polypeptide(L)'
;MTDCSVPELLRASHIKPWRAASPTERLDPFNGLLLTPNLDLAFDQGLISFDDQGQILIGEDLDPDSARALNITPHLRLRQIEPRHRAYLAWHREHLFRK
;
A
#
# COMPACT_ATOMS: atom_id res chain seq x y z
N MET A 1 3.42 7.45 10.61
CA MET A 1 4.83 7.46 10.16
C MET A 1 5.47 6.20 10.71
N THR A 2 6.09 5.35 9.91
CA THR A 2 7.12 4.44 10.42
C THR A 2 8.43 4.99 9.88
N ASP A 3 9.19 5.69 10.74
CA ASP A 3 10.47 6.33 10.42
C ASP A 3 11.61 5.29 10.23
N CYS A 4 11.24 4.10 9.77
CA CYS A 4 12.11 2.94 9.71
C CYS A 4 13.00 3.07 8.48
N SER A 5 14.23 3.54 8.70
CA SER A 5 15.27 3.63 7.67
C SER A 5 16.06 2.32 7.53
N VAL A 6 15.63 1.26 8.22
CA VAL A 6 16.26 -0.07 8.17
C VAL A 6 15.68 -0.82 6.97
N PRO A 7 16.44 -1.00 5.87
CA PRO A 7 15.91 -1.58 4.63
C PRO A 7 15.42 -3.02 4.82
N GLU A 8 16.01 -3.75 5.77
CA GLU A 8 15.70 -5.15 6.09
C GLU A 8 14.30 -5.33 6.69
N LEU A 9 13.73 -4.25 7.25
CA LEU A 9 12.38 -4.23 7.80
C LEU A 9 11.35 -3.67 6.81
N LEU A 10 11.77 -3.29 5.60
CA LEU A 10 10.89 -2.84 4.54
C LEU A 10 10.65 -3.99 3.55
N ARG A 11 9.40 -4.20 3.19
CA ARG A 11 9.00 -5.13 2.13
C ARG A 11 8.62 -4.33 0.91
N ALA A 12 9.13 -4.76 -0.24
CA ALA A 12 8.68 -4.30 -1.54
C ALA A 12 7.34 -4.99 -1.86
N SER A 13 6.25 -4.32 -1.54
CA SER A 13 4.89 -4.74 -1.82
C SER A 13 4.51 -4.40 -3.26
N HIS A 14 3.89 -5.33 -3.98
CA HIS A 14 3.41 -5.03 -5.33
C HIS A 14 2.03 -4.38 -5.27
N ILE A 15 1.88 -3.21 -5.90
CA ILE A 15 0.58 -2.52 -5.92
C ILE A 15 -0.46 -3.34 -6.69
N LYS A 16 -0.09 -3.75 -7.91
CA LYS A 16 -0.87 -4.69 -8.71
C LYS A 16 -0.24 -6.08 -8.53
N PRO A 17 -0.98 -7.05 -7.97
CA PRO A 17 -0.44 -8.35 -7.64
C PRO A 17 0.04 -9.07 -8.90
N TRP A 18 1.10 -9.87 -8.73
CA TRP A 18 1.79 -10.57 -9.82
C TRP A 18 0.86 -11.38 -10.72
N ARG A 19 -0.23 -11.92 -10.16
CA ARG A 19 -1.26 -12.68 -10.89
C ARG A 19 -2.04 -11.83 -11.91
N ALA A 20 -2.25 -10.55 -11.62
CA ALA A 20 -2.99 -9.62 -12.48
C ALA A 20 -2.06 -8.73 -13.33
N ALA A 21 -0.79 -8.61 -12.94
CA ALA A 21 0.21 -7.82 -13.66
C ALA A 21 0.72 -8.55 -14.92
N SER A 22 0.84 -7.78 -16.00
CA SER A 22 1.50 -8.19 -17.25
C SER A 22 3.03 -8.33 -17.06
N PRO A 23 3.74 -9.02 -17.97
CA PRO A 23 5.19 -9.23 -17.84
C PRO A 23 6.01 -7.94 -17.70
N THR A 24 5.58 -6.86 -18.35
CA THR A 24 6.21 -5.53 -18.25
C THR A 24 5.90 -4.87 -16.89
N GLU A 25 4.66 -4.95 -16.42
CA GLU A 25 4.26 -4.40 -15.10
C GLU A 25 4.89 -5.16 -13.93
N ARG A 26 5.26 -6.44 -14.11
CA ARG A 26 5.96 -7.24 -13.10
C ARG A 26 7.40 -6.80 -12.86
N LEU A 27 8.02 -6.17 -13.86
CA LEU A 27 9.38 -5.63 -13.79
C LEU A 27 9.38 -4.11 -13.64
N ASP A 28 8.20 -3.49 -13.56
CA ASP A 28 8.07 -2.05 -13.43
C ASP A 28 8.35 -1.65 -11.96
N PRO A 29 9.41 -0.87 -11.67
CA PRO A 29 9.68 -0.39 -10.32
C PRO A 29 8.53 0.47 -9.77
N PHE A 30 7.71 1.06 -10.64
CA PHE A 30 6.54 1.85 -10.25
C PHE A 30 5.34 0.99 -9.82
N ASN A 31 5.39 -0.33 -10.01
CA ASN A 31 4.41 -1.27 -9.47
C ASN A 31 4.80 -1.78 -8.06
N GLY A 32 5.78 -1.16 -7.40
CA GLY A 32 6.22 -1.50 -6.05
C GLY A 32 6.06 -0.34 -5.06
N LEU A 33 5.74 -0.66 -3.81
CA LEU A 33 5.80 0.25 -2.66
C LEU A 33 6.67 -0.36 -1.55
N LEU A 34 7.45 0.49 -0.89
CA LEU A 34 8.17 0.11 0.31
C LEU A 34 7.27 0.31 1.53
N LEU A 35 6.84 -0.80 2.12
CA LEU A 35 5.95 -0.84 3.27
C LEU A 35 6.57 -1.66 4.39
N THR A 36 6.28 -1.31 5.64
CA THR A 36 6.57 -2.20 6.77
C THR A 36 5.68 -3.45 6.69
N PRO A 37 6.12 -4.63 7.19
CA PRO A 37 5.37 -5.89 7.10
C PRO A 37 3.89 -5.80 7.50
N ASN A 38 3.57 -5.00 8.53
CA ASN A 38 2.19 -4.80 8.99
C ASN A 38 1.33 -4.08 7.94
N LEU A 39 1.91 -3.06 7.29
CA LEU A 39 1.24 -2.28 6.23
C LEU A 39 1.15 -3.09 4.94
N ASP A 40 2.21 -3.82 4.59
CA ASP A 40 2.24 -4.73 3.44
C ASP A 40 1.09 -5.75 3.52
N LEU A 41 0.96 -6.44 4.66
CA LEU A 41 -0.11 -7.41 4.85
C LEU A 41 -1.51 -6.77 4.83
N ALA A 42 -1.68 -5.62 5.48
CA ALA A 42 -2.97 -4.92 5.46
C ALA A 42 -3.34 -4.42 4.06
N PHE A 43 -2.35 -3.99 3.28
CA PHE A 43 -2.52 -3.54 1.89
C PHE A 43 -2.88 -4.71 0.98
N ASP A 44 -2.12 -5.81 1.03
CA ASP A 44 -2.39 -7.03 0.26
C ASP A 44 -3.77 -7.65 0.56
N GLN A 45 -4.26 -7.53 1.80
CA GLN A 45 -5.60 -7.98 2.19
C GLN A 45 -6.72 -7.02 1.78
N GLY A 46 -6.38 -5.83 1.28
CA GLY A 46 -7.33 -4.79 0.91
C GLY A 46 -7.93 -4.02 2.09
N LEU A 47 -7.38 -4.18 3.29
CA LEU A 47 -7.82 -3.47 4.51
C LEU A 47 -7.38 -2.00 4.51
N ILE A 48 -6.30 -1.70 3.80
CA ILE A 48 -5.83 -0.34 3.56
C ILE A 48 -5.52 -0.14 2.08
N SER A 49 -5.51 1.11 1.63
CA SER A 49 -4.97 1.51 0.34
C SER A 49 -4.33 2.90 0.44
N PHE A 50 -3.95 3.50 -0.69
CA PHE A 50 -3.42 4.86 -0.74
C PHE A 50 -4.09 5.67 -1.85
N ASP A 51 -4.34 6.94 -1.59
CA ASP A 51 -4.84 7.88 -2.60
C ASP A 51 -3.71 8.33 -3.57
N ASP A 52 -4.06 9.15 -4.54
CA ASP A 52 -3.13 9.65 -5.57
C ASP A 52 -2.10 10.66 -5.05
N GLN A 53 -2.28 11.13 -3.81
CA GLN A 53 -1.35 11.96 -3.06
C GLN A 53 -0.49 11.13 -2.09
N GLY A 54 -0.73 9.82 -2.02
CA GLY A 54 -0.06 8.88 -1.14
C GLY A 54 -0.61 8.85 0.28
N GLN A 55 -1.73 9.52 0.57
CA GLN A 55 -2.41 9.46 1.86
C GLN A 55 -3.02 8.07 2.06
N ILE A 56 -2.90 7.51 3.26
CA ILE A 56 -3.52 6.21 3.56
C ILE A 56 -5.05 6.31 3.50
N LEU A 57 -5.66 5.29 2.96
CA LEU A 57 -7.09 5.02 3.00
C LEU A 57 -7.28 3.78 3.87
N ILE A 58 -8.12 3.88 4.89
CA ILE A 58 -8.44 2.77 5.79
C ILE A 58 -9.83 2.27 5.39
N GLY A 59 -9.96 0.97 5.12
CA GLY A 59 -11.23 0.34 4.78
C GLY A 59 -12.14 0.18 6.00
N GLU A 60 -13.45 0.09 5.79
CA GLU A 60 -14.45 -0.07 6.86
C GLU A 60 -14.29 -1.40 7.63
N ASP A 61 -13.69 -2.43 6.99
CA ASP A 61 -13.41 -3.74 7.58
C ASP A 61 -12.30 -3.70 8.65
N LEU A 62 -11.48 -2.63 8.71
CA LEU A 62 -10.42 -2.52 9.69
C LEU A 62 -10.91 -1.75 10.92
N ASP A 63 -11.20 -2.51 11.98
CA ASP A 63 -11.60 -1.96 13.28
C ASP A 63 -10.60 -0.88 13.79
N PRO A 64 -11.08 0.27 14.31
CA PRO A 64 -10.21 1.36 14.74
C PRO A 64 -9.21 0.99 15.84
N ASP A 65 -9.55 0.08 16.76
CA ASP A 65 -8.64 -0.36 17.82
C ASP A 65 -7.54 -1.25 17.23
N SER A 66 -7.90 -2.12 16.27
CA SER A 66 -6.93 -2.92 15.51
C SER A 66 -5.99 -2.04 14.66
N ALA A 67 -6.54 -1.03 13.97
CA ALA A 67 -5.74 -0.05 13.24
C ALA A 67 -4.74 0.66 14.16
N ARG A 68 -5.18 1.08 15.35
CA ARG A 68 -4.34 1.74 16.36
C ARG A 68 -3.25 0.79 16.87
N ALA A 69 -3.58 -0.48 17.16
CA ALA A 69 -2.62 -1.50 17.60
C ALA A 69 -1.54 -1.79 16.54
N LEU A 70 -1.89 -1.73 15.27
CA LEU A 70 -0.96 -1.89 14.14
C LEU A 70 -0.24 -0.58 13.76
N ASN A 71 -0.49 0.50 14.50
CA ASN A 71 0.04 1.84 14.23
C ASN A 71 -0.37 2.41 12.86
N ILE A 72 -1.53 1.96 12.35
CA ILE A 72 -2.18 2.42 11.13
C ILE A 72 -3.01 3.65 11.48
N THR A 73 -2.39 4.82 11.33
CA THR A 73 -3.04 6.11 11.59
C THR A 73 -3.44 6.79 10.29
N PRO A 74 -4.55 7.56 10.24
CA PRO A 74 -4.97 8.29 9.05
C PRO A 74 -3.95 9.33 8.56
N HIS A 75 -2.95 9.68 9.39
CA HIS A 75 -1.84 10.56 9.03
C HIS A 75 -0.69 9.85 8.30
N LEU A 76 -0.77 8.54 8.06
CA LEU A 76 0.22 7.82 7.27
C LEU A 76 0.18 8.28 5.82
N ARG A 77 1.36 8.52 5.26
CA ARG A 77 1.55 8.92 3.87
C ARG A 77 2.79 8.26 3.28
N LEU A 78 2.71 7.87 2.02
CA LEU A 78 3.86 7.44 1.24
C LEU A 78 4.85 8.61 1.06
N ARG A 79 6.15 8.35 1.29
CA ARG A 79 7.20 9.38 1.17
C ARG A 79 7.40 9.85 -0.27
N GLN A 80 7.33 8.93 -1.22
CA GLN A 80 7.52 9.20 -2.64
C GLN A 80 6.39 8.51 -3.40
N ILE A 81 5.66 9.32 -4.17
CA ILE A 81 4.65 8.85 -5.10
C ILE A 81 4.85 9.59 -6.41
N GLU A 82 5.28 8.85 -7.42
CA GLU A 82 5.34 9.32 -8.79
C GLU A 82 3.99 9.14 -9.51
N PRO A 83 3.69 9.96 -10.54
CA PRO A 83 2.46 9.83 -11.32
C PRO A 83 2.22 8.43 -11.88
N ARG A 84 3.28 7.67 -12.15
CA ARG A 84 3.20 6.29 -12.66
C ARG A 84 2.62 5.31 -11.63
N HIS A 85 2.82 5.53 -10.33
CA HIS A 85 2.19 4.71 -9.29
C HIS A 85 0.67 4.88 -9.24
N ARG A 86 0.15 6.05 -9.65
CA ARG A 86 -1.28 6.37 -9.54
C ARG A 86 -2.15 5.40 -10.32
N ALA A 87 -1.71 4.97 -11.50
CA ALA A 87 -2.45 3.99 -12.29
C ALA A 87 -2.56 2.64 -11.58
N TYR A 88 -1.47 2.18 -10.96
CA TYR A 88 -1.48 0.95 -10.17
C TYR A 88 -2.32 1.11 -8.89
N LEU A 89 -2.20 2.24 -8.19
CA LEU A 89 -2.99 2.52 -6.99
C LEU A 89 -4.49 2.61 -7.29
N ALA A 90 -4.86 3.23 -8.41
CA ALA A 90 -6.24 3.24 -8.90
C ALA A 90 -6.75 1.82 -9.12
N TRP A 91 -5.97 0.98 -9.81
CA TRP A 91 -6.31 -0.43 -10.00
C TRP A 91 -6.50 -1.15 -8.65
N HIS A 92 -5.59 -0.96 -7.69
CA HIS A 92 -5.69 -1.55 -6.36
C HIS A 92 -6.96 -1.11 -5.64
N ARG A 93 -7.29 0.19 -5.67
CA ARG A 93 -8.51 0.74 -5.06
C ARG A 93 -9.80 0.21 -5.68
N GLU A 94 -9.76 -0.16 -6.95
CA GLU A 94 -10.93 -0.69 -7.67
C GLU A 94 -11.10 -2.20 -7.50
N HIS A 95 -10.01 -2.95 -7.33
CA HIS A 95 -10.04 -4.43 -7.40
C HIS A 95 -9.78 -5.13 -6.06
N LEU A 96 -9.01 -4.52 -5.15
CA LEU A 96 -8.58 -5.15 -3.90
C LEU A 96 -9.07 -4.40 -2.66
N PHE A 97 -9.08 -3.07 -2.70
CA PHE A 97 -9.48 -2.27 -1.55
C PHE A 97 -10.93 -2.51 -1.16
N ARG A 98 -11.13 -2.93 0.09
CA ARG A 98 -12.44 -3.10 0.70
C ARG A 98 -12.83 -1.76 1.30
N LYS A 99 -13.74 -1.08 0.60
CA LYS A 99 -14.32 0.17 1.09
C LYS A 99 -15.15 -0.13 2.32
#